data_AF-A0A1X0I9V5-F1
#
_entry.id   AF-A0A1X0I9V5-F1
#
_cell.length_a   1.000
_cell.length_b   1.000
_cell.length_c   1.000
_cell.angle_alpha   90.00
_cell.angle_beta   90.00
_cell.angle_gamma   90.00
#
_symmetry.space_group_name_H-M   'P 1'
#
loop_
_entity.id
_entity.type
_entity.pdbx_description
1 polymer ?
#
loop_
_entity_poly.entity_id
_entity_poly.type
_entity_poly.pdbx_seq_one_letter_code
_entity_poly.pdbx_strand_id
1 'polypeptide(L)'
;MRGGCFRVLRSLKHERAAQRSEEITAIFSRFVDAGKYVILRMGDSLRSGLRLNTLFIQWDDRGLNQQLEVGPAGPDVIDLLCTEMPSLDKESVGRYLKRYTLKGDLDSFAYTFPSEEPRMEVLALSFEELTAALLDGMPKSITSMAGFGES
;
A
#
# COMPACT_ATOMS: atom_id res chain seq x y z
N MET A 1 6.84 -20.60 -3.82
CA MET A 1 6.82 -19.38 -4.68
C MET A 1 7.69 -19.53 -5.94
N ARG A 2 7.09 -19.63 -7.14
CA ARG A 2 7.79 -19.43 -8.42
C ARG A 2 7.48 -18.01 -8.90
N GLY A 3 8.47 -17.11 -8.86
CA GLY A 3 8.32 -15.67 -9.09
C GLY A 3 8.61 -14.87 -7.81
N GLY A 4 9.47 -13.84 -7.91
CA GLY A 4 9.80 -12.98 -6.77
C GLY A 4 8.63 -12.03 -6.45
N CYS A 5 8.38 -11.78 -5.16
CA CYS A 5 7.45 -10.74 -4.71
C CYS A 5 8.23 -9.54 -4.14
N PHE A 6 7.59 -8.38 -4.12
CA PHE A 6 8.16 -7.12 -3.66
C PHE A 6 7.59 -6.76 -2.30
N ARG A 7 8.44 -6.75 -1.28
CA ARG A 7 8.09 -6.40 0.11
C ARG A 7 8.23 -4.90 0.30
N VAL A 8 7.17 -4.24 0.78
CA VAL A 8 7.27 -2.85 1.25
C VAL A 8 7.49 -2.87 2.76
N LEU A 9 8.59 -2.27 3.19
CA LEU A 9 8.98 -2.16 4.58
C LEU A 9 8.71 -0.74 5.10
N ARG A 10 8.13 -0.66 6.29
CA ARG A 10 8.04 0.58 7.07
C ARG A 10 9.12 0.55 8.14
N SER A 11 10.07 1.47 8.05
CA SER A 11 11.17 1.62 9.01
C SER A 11 11.00 2.89 9.85
N LEU A 12 10.66 2.72 11.13
CA LEU A 12 10.47 3.82 12.07
C LEU A 12 11.64 3.91 13.04
N LYS A 13 12.15 5.12 13.26
CA LYS A 13 13.06 5.40 14.38
C LYS A 13 12.25 6.08 15.48
N HIS A 14 11.88 5.33 16.50
CA HIS A 14 11.20 5.90 17.67
C HIS A 14 12.17 6.80 18.45
N GLU A 15 11.63 7.85 19.07
CA GLU A 15 12.39 8.92 19.72
C GLU A 15 13.46 8.42 20.71
N ARG A 16 13.22 7.26 21.36
CA ARG A 16 14.10 6.65 22.36
C ARG A 16 14.65 5.27 21.97
N ALA A 17 14.47 4.84 20.73
CA ALA A 17 14.96 3.54 20.28
C ALA A 17 16.41 3.63 19.77
N ALA A 18 17.24 2.69 20.22
CA ALA A 18 18.62 2.55 19.76
C ALA A 18 18.71 2.11 18.29
N GLN A 19 17.68 1.44 17.78
CA GLN A 19 17.58 0.91 16.42
C GLN A 19 16.22 1.24 15.80
N ARG A 20 16.12 1.14 14.48
CA ARG A 20 14.84 1.28 13.77
C ARG A 20 14.02 0.01 13.94
N SER A 21 12.71 0.15 14.11
CA SER A 21 11.77 -0.96 13.98
C SER A 21 11.36 -1.08 12.52
N GLU A 22 11.42 -2.29 11.97
CA GLU A 22 11.02 -2.58 10.60
C GLU A 22 9.84 -3.54 10.57
N GLU A 23 8.86 -3.22 9.74
CA GLU A 23 7.63 -3.99 9.58
C GLU A 23 7.32 -4.13 8.09
N ILE A 24 6.93 -5.34 7.66
CA ILE A 24 6.37 -5.54 6.31
C ILE A 24 4.92 -5.09 6.34
N THR A 25 4.58 -4.04 5.58
CA THR A 25 3.21 -3.52 5.53
C THR A 25 2.40 -4.14 4.39
N ALA A 26 3.07 -4.49 3.28
CA ALA A 26 2.43 -5.14 2.14
C ALA A 26 3.46 -5.91 1.31
N ILE A 27 3.00 -6.95 0.62
CA ILE A 27 3.79 -7.76 -0.31
C ILE A 27 3.09 -7.78 -1.66
N PHE A 28 3.71 -7.25 -2.70
CA PHE A 28 3.14 -7.12 -4.05
C PHE A 28 3.73 -8.15 -5.01
N SER A 29 2.93 -8.60 -5.97
CA SER A 29 3.41 -9.43 -7.08
C SER A 29 4.24 -8.63 -8.09
N ARG A 30 4.01 -7.32 -8.20
CA ARG A 30 4.68 -6.43 -9.16
C ARG A 30 5.39 -5.26 -8.49
N PHE A 31 6.54 -4.90 -9.03
CA PHE A 31 7.33 -3.77 -8.55
C PHE A 31 6.58 -2.44 -8.69
N VAL A 32 5.88 -2.26 -9.82
CA VAL A 32 5.09 -1.06 -10.11
C VAL A 32 4.04 -0.80 -9.05
N ASP A 33 3.35 -1.85 -8.58
CA ASP A 33 2.32 -1.73 -7.56
C ASP A 33 2.91 -1.38 -6.18
N ALA A 34 4.06 -1.97 -5.83
CA ALA A 34 4.82 -1.56 -4.64
C ALA A 34 5.28 -0.10 -4.71
N GLY A 35 5.72 0.36 -5.88
CA GLY A 35 6.10 1.76 -6.12
C GLY A 35 4.94 2.72 -5.91
N LYS A 36 3.76 2.43 -6.50
CA LYS A 36 2.53 3.20 -6.28
C LYS A 36 2.16 3.26 -4.80
N TYR A 37 2.28 2.14 -4.07
CA TYR A 37 2.03 2.12 -2.64
C TYR A 37 2.95 3.06 -1.84
N VAL A 38 4.25 3.11 -2.16
CA VAL A 38 5.19 4.03 -1.50
C VAL A 38 4.82 5.49 -1.79
N ILE A 39 4.52 5.82 -3.05
CA ILE A 39 4.10 7.17 -3.46
C ILE A 39 2.82 7.58 -2.73
N LEU A 40 1.82 6.70 -2.67
CA LEU A 40 0.59 6.91 -1.90
C LEU A 40 0.89 7.26 -0.44
N ARG A 41 1.74 6.50 0.24
CA ARG A 41 2.08 6.72 1.66
C ARG A 41 2.72 8.09 1.88
N MET A 42 3.62 8.50 0.99
CA MET A 42 4.26 9.82 1.04
C MET A 42 3.26 10.93 0.73
N GLY A 43 2.43 10.74 -0.31
CA GLY A 43 1.38 11.67 -0.70
C GLY A 43 0.36 11.90 0.41
N ASP A 44 -0.13 10.84 1.06
CA ASP A 44 -1.03 10.95 2.21
C ASP A 44 -0.39 11.68 3.41
N SER A 45 0.91 11.50 3.62
CA SER A 45 1.64 12.24 4.65
C SER A 45 1.67 13.75 4.34
N LEU A 46 1.87 14.12 3.07
CA LEU A 46 1.80 15.52 2.63
C LEU A 46 0.38 16.08 2.75
N ARG A 47 -0.64 15.33 2.33
CA ARG A 47 -2.06 15.72 2.47
C ARG A 47 -2.43 15.98 3.93
N SER A 48 -2.01 15.11 4.85
CA SER A 48 -2.19 15.29 6.28
C SER A 48 -1.51 16.57 6.79
N GLY A 49 -0.27 16.85 6.38
CA GLY A 49 0.42 18.10 6.70
C GLY A 49 -0.30 19.37 6.21
N LEU A 50 -1.02 19.26 5.09
CA LEU A 50 -1.86 20.32 4.52
C LEU A 50 -3.29 20.33 5.08
N ARG A 51 -3.61 19.45 6.04
CA ARG A 51 -4.97 19.27 6.60
C ARG A 51 -6.03 18.90 5.55
N LEU A 52 -5.62 18.23 4.48
CA LEU A 52 -6.51 17.65 3.48
C LEU A 52 -6.89 16.22 3.87
N ASN A 53 -8.06 15.78 3.44
CA ASN A 53 -8.45 14.38 3.66
C ASN A 53 -7.52 13.45 2.87
N THR A 54 -6.94 12.44 3.52
CA THR A 54 -6.01 11.50 2.87
C THR A 54 -6.76 10.59 1.90
N LEU A 55 -6.09 10.06 0.88
CA LEU A 55 -6.69 9.06 0.01
C LEU A 55 -7.04 7.79 0.78
N PHE A 56 -6.25 7.43 1.80
CA PHE A 56 -6.62 6.36 2.73
C PHE A 56 -8.03 6.54 3.30
N ILE A 57 -8.34 7.70 3.90
CA ILE A 57 -9.67 7.95 4.50
C ILE A 57 -10.75 7.96 3.42
N GLN A 58 -10.50 8.62 2.29
CA GLN A 58 -11.47 8.69 1.19
C GLN A 58 -11.82 7.30 0.62
N TRP A 59 -10.83 6.43 0.49
CA TRP A 59 -11.04 5.07 -0.01
C TRP A 59 -11.61 4.13 1.04
N ASP A 60 -11.31 4.34 2.32
CA ASP A 60 -11.93 3.64 3.44
C ASP A 60 -13.43 3.96 3.52
N ASP A 61 -13.81 5.24 3.46
CA ASP A 61 -15.21 5.70 3.45
C ASP A 61 -16.01 5.13 2.26
N ARG A 62 -15.36 4.98 1.10
CA ARG A 62 -15.96 4.39 -0.10
C ARG A 62 -16.07 2.87 -0.01
N GLY A 63 -15.22 2.22 0.79
CA GLY A 63 -15.07 0.78 0.86
C GLY A 63 -14.30 0.17 -0.32
N LEU A 64 -14.23 -1.16 -0.32
CA LEU A 64 -13.47 -1.96 -1.27
C LEU A 64 -13.83 -1.62 -2.72
N ASN A 65 -12.81 -1.33 -3.53
CA ASN A 65 -12.98 -1.10 -4.95
C ASN A 65 -13.51 -2.36 -5.66
N GLN A 66 -14.54 -2.17 -6.48
CA GLN A 66 -15.24 -3.24 -7.18
C GLN A 66 -14.35 -4.00 -8.18
N GLN A 67 -13.23 -3.42 -8.60
CA GLN A 67 -12.22 -4.07 -9.44
C GLN A 67 -11.32 -5.04 -8.66
N LEU A 68 -11.36 -5.02 -7.33
CA LEU A 68 -10.59 -5.90 -6.47
C LEU A 68 -11.42 -7.09 -6.00
N GLU A 69 -10.75 -8.22 -5.87
CA GLU A 69 -11.24 -9.42 -5.21
C GLU A 69 -10.37 -9.73 -4.00
N VAL A 70 -11.02 -10.10 -2.89
CA VAL A 70 -10.35 -10.44 -1.63
C VAL A 70 -10.46 -11.94 -1.38
N GLY A 71 -9.32 -12.57 -1.15
CA GLY A 71 -9.23 -13.99 -0.85
C GLY A 71 -8.30 -14.28 0.33
N PRO A 72 -8.23 -15.55 0.77
CA PRO A 72 -7.27 -15.97 1.78
C PRO A 72 -5.83 -15.86 1.25
N ALA A 73 -4.89 -15.56 2.13
CA ALA A 73 -3.48 -15.66 1.82
C ALA A 73 -3.00 -17.13 1.80
N GLY A 74 -2.02 -17.43 0.95
CA GLY A 74 -1.45 -18.78 0.85
C GLY A 74 -0.52 -19.12 2.02
N PRO A 75 -0.29 -20.41 2.32
CA PRO A 75 0.60 -20.84 3.40
C PRO A 75 2.04 -20.31 3.23
N ASP A 76 2.57 -20.29 1.99
CA ASP A 76 3.92 -19.78 1.69
C ASP A 76 4.15 -18.35 2.21
N VAL A 77 3.17 -17.44 2.05
CA VAL A 77 3.33 -16.04 2.46
C VAL A 77 3.11 -15.85 3.97
N ILE A 78 2.27 -16.69 4.58
CA ILE A 78 2.08 -16.74 6.03
C ILE A 78 3.39 -17.15 6.69
N ASP A 79 4.02 -18.22 6.20
CA ASP A 79 5.30 -18.71 6.71
C ASP A 79 6.42 -17.68 6.52
N LEU A 80 6.45 -16.99 5.38
CA LEU A 80 7.37 -15.89 5.13
C LEU A 80 7.18 -14.75 6.15
N LEU A 81 5.96 -14.28 6.39
CA LEU A 81 5.71 -13.22 7.35
C LEU A 81 6.07 -13.61 8.78
N CYS A 82 5.75 -14.84 9.21
CA CYS A 82 6.11 -15.32 10.54
C CYS A 82 7.63 -15.45 10.72
N THR A 83 8.36 -15.77 9.64
CA THR A 83 9.83 -15.85 9.65
C THR A 83 10.47 -14.47 9.75
N GLU A 84 9.96 -13.51 8.97
CA GLU A 84 10.51 -12.16 8.87
C GLU A 84 10.07 -11.23 10.00
N MET A 85 8.93 -11.53 10.63
CA MET A 85 8.37 -10.78 11.75
C MET A 85 8.02 -11.75 12.90
N PRO A 86 9.03 -12.20 13.68
CA PRO A 86 8.84 -13.24 14.71
C PRO A 86 7.88 -12.88 15.84
N SER A 87 7.51 -11.60 15.98
CA SER A 87 6.51 -11.14 16.93
C SER A 87 5.06 -11.43 16.50
N LEU A 88 4.84 -11.83 15.25
CA LEU A 88 3.51 -12.21 14.76
C LEU A 88 3.20 -13.67 15.12
N ASP A 89 1.98 -13.92 15.58
CA ASP A 89 1.50 -15.28 15.81
C ASP A 89 0.89 -15.86 14.53
N LYS A 90 1.29 -17.10 14.20
CA LYS A 90 0.91 -17.76 12.94
C LYS A 90 -0.61 -17.90 12.75
N GLU A 91 -1.34 -18.13 13.85
CA GLU A 91 -2.80 -18.25 13.81
C GLU A 91 -3.46 -16.93 13.39
N SER A 92 -3.08 -15.81 13.99
CA SER A 92 -3.61 -14.49 13.63
C SER A 92 -3.17 -14.08 12.23
N VAL A 93 -1.93 -14.36 11.83
CA VAL A 93 -1.49 -14.11 10.45
C VAL A 93 -2.36 -14.90 9.47
N GLY A 94 -2.59 -16.20 9.70
CA GLY A 94 -3.46 -17.02 8.84
C GLY A 94 -4.92 -16.56 8.82
N ARG A 95 -5.43 -15.99 9.92
CA ARG A 95 -6.80 -15.49 10.02
C ARG A 95 -6.98 -14.15 9.27
N TYR A 96 -6.05 -13.23 9.48
CA TYR A 96 -6.23 -11.82 9.09
C TYR A 96 -5.49 -11.42 7.82
N LEU A 97 -4.38 -12.08 7.46
CA LEU A 97 -3.69 -11.77 6.21
C LEU A 97 -4.58 -12.13 5.02
N LYS A 98 -4.83 -11.15 4.15
CA LYS A 98 -5.66 -11.32 2.95
C LYS A 98 -4.83 -11.13 1.69
N ARG A 99 -5.31 -11.73 0.61
CA ARG A 99 -4.85 -11.51 -0.76
C ARG A 99 -5.85 -10.61 -1.48
N TYR A 100 -5.38 -9.50 -2.03
CA TYR A 100 -6.14 -8.60 -2.89
C TYR A 100 -5.67 -8.79 -4.32
N THR A 101 -6.58 -9.09 -5.23
CA THR A 101 -6.26 -9.39 -6.65
C THR A 101 -7.07 -8.48 -7.55
N LEU A 102 -6.44 -7.92 -8.58
CA LEU A 102 -7.14 -7.14 -9.59
C LEU A 102 -7.93 -8.07 -10.52
N LYS A 103 -9.25 -7.90 -10.62
CA LYS A 103 -10.13 -8.78 -11.42
C LYS A 103 -9.76 -8.82 -12.91
N GLY A 104 -9.26 -7.70 -13.44
CA GLY A 104 -8.81 -7.61 -14.83
C GLY A 104 -7.46 -8.25 -15.12
N ASP A 105 -6.68 -8.58 -14.08
CA ASP A 105 -5.32 -9.09 -14.22
C ASP A 105 -4.93 -9.89 -12.96
N LEU A 106 -5.10 -11.20 -13.02
CA LEU A 106 -4.89 -12.10 -11.88
C LEU A 106 -3.42 -12.18 -11.43
N ASP A 107 -2.48 -11.70 -12.25
CA ASP A 107 -1.07 -11.60 -11.91
C ASP A 107 -0.73 -10.32 -11.14
N SER A 108 -1.65 -9.35 -11.07
CA SER A 108 -1.54 -8.18 -10.19
C SER A 108 -2.28 -8.44 -8.87
N PHE A 109 -1.50 -8.63 -7.81
CA PHE A 109 -2.04 -8.91 -6.48
C PHE A 109 -1.11 -8.41 -5.37
N ALA A 110 -1.67 -8.29 -4.18
CA ALA A 110 -0.95 -7.95 -2.97
C ALA A 110 -1.44 -8.77 -1.77
N TYR A 111 -0.55 -8.97 -0.79
CA TYR A 111 -0.89 -9.47 0.53
C TYR A 111 -0.74 -8.38 1.56
N THR A 112 -1.77 -8.17 2.38
CA THR A 112 -1.72 -7.24 3.51
C THR A 112 -2.79 -7.56 4.56
N PHE A 113 -2.67 -6.94 5.73
CA PHE A 113 -3.67 -6.99 6.79
C PHE A 113 -4.82 -6.01 6.50
N PRO A 114 -6.02 -6.20 7.08
CA PRO A 114 -7.19 -5.35 6.81
C PRO A 114 -6.98 -3.86 7.11
N SER A 115 -6.10 -3.53 8.06
CA SER A 115 -5.74 -2.14 8.39
C SER A 115 -5.08 -1.37 7.24
N GLU A 116 -4.61 -2.08 6.21
CA GLU A 116 -3.97 -1.53 5.01
C GLU A 116 -4.83 -1.74 3.75
N GLU A 117 -6.03 -2.33 3.88
CA GLU A 117 -6.94 -2.62 2.77
C GLU A 117 -7.22 -1.41 1.87
N PRO A 118 -7.54 -0.20 2.38
CA PRO A 118 -7.83 0.95 1.53
C PRO A 118 -6.67 1.27 0.57
N ARG A 119 -5.43 0.98 0.97
CA ARG A 119 -4.24 1.23 0.13
C ARG A 119 -4.08 0.24 -1.01
N MET A 120 -4.82 -0.87 -1.02
CA MET A 120 -4.79 -1.83 -2.12
C MET A 120 -5.46 -1.29 -3.39
N GLU A 121 -6.13 -0.14 -3.29
CA GLU A 121 -6.56 0.66 -4.45
C GLU A 121 -5.45 0.86 -5.48
N VAL A 122 -4.20 0.95 -5.03
CA VAL A 122 -3.05 1.13 -5.93
C VAL A 122 -2.96 0.04 -7.00
N LEU A 123 -3.49 -1.17 -6.78
CA LEU A 123 -3.53 -2.22 -7.80
C LEU A 123 -4.36 -1.82 -9.02
N ALA A 124 -5.41 -1.03 -8.81
CA ALA A 124 -6.36 -0.60 -9.85
C ALA A 124 -5.97 0.70 -10.55
N LEU A 125 -4.93 1.41 -10.09
CA LEU A 125 -4.54 2.72 -10.62
C LEU A 125 -3.26 2.64 -11.46
N SER A 126 -3.18 3.47 -12.49
CA SER A 126 -1.92 3.89 -13.10
C SER A 126 -1.18 4.91 -12.20
N PHE A 127 0.09 5.22 -12.54
CA PHE A 127 0.81 6.31 -11.85
C PHE A 127 0.17 7.68 -12.10
N GLU A 128 -0.38 7.91 -13.30
CA GLU A 128 -1.06 9.17 -13.64
C GLU A 128 -2.34 9.34 -12.82
N GLU A 129 -3.17 8.30 -12.71
CA GLU A 129 -4.39 8.33 -11.89
C GLU A 129 -4.08 8.51 -10.41
N LEU A 130 -3.06 7.81 -9.88
CA LEU A 130 -2.61 8.00 -8.50
C LEU A 130 -2.11 9.43 -8.27
N THR A 131 -1.33 9.97 -9.20
CA THR A 131 -0.81 11.34 -9.11
C THR A 131 -1.94 12.36 -9.14
N ALA A 132 -2.88 12.22 -10.06
CA ALA A 132 -4.05 13.08 -10.15
C ALA A 132 -4.88 13.05 -8.84
N ALA A 133 -5.13 11.85 -8.30
CA ALA A 133 -5.85 11.68 -7.04
C ALA A 133 -5.09 12.33 -5.86
N LEU A 134 -3.77 12.18 -5.80
CA LEU A 134 -2.96 12.78 -4.73
C LEU A 134 -2.93 14.30 -4.81
N LEU A 135 -2.90 14.88 -6.01
CA LEU A 135 -2.89 16.33 -6.23
C LEU A 135 -4.26 16.97 -6.05
N ASP A 136 -5.35 16.20 -6.08
CA ASP A 136 -6.70 16.75 -5.94
C ASP A 136 -6.90 17.49 -4.61
N GLY A 137 -7.38 18.73 -4.68
CA GLY A 137 -7.52 19.62 -3.54
C GLY A 137 -6.22 20.22 -2.99
N MET A 138 -5.03 19.91 -3.55
CA MET A 138 -3.79 20.57 -3.16
C MET A 138 -3.74 22.04 -3.64
N PRO A 139 -3.07 22.95 -2.90
CA PRO A 139 -2.87 24.33 -3.33
C PRO A 139 -2.17 24.43 -4.70
N LYS A 140 -2.56 25.42 -5.50
CA LYS A 140 -1.99 25.64 -6.85
C LYS A 140 -0.47 25.81 -6.87
N SER A 141 0.11 26.37 -5.81
CA SER A 141 1.56 26.52 -5.67
C SER A 141 2.32 25.18 -5.69
N ILE A 142 1.66 24.08 -5.31
CA ILE A 142 2.21 22.73 -5.32
C ILE A 142 1.92 22.06 -6.67
N THR A 143 0.67 22.12 -7.13
CA THR A 143 0.26 21.44 -8.36
C THR A 143 0.91 22.04 -9.62
N SER A 144 1.23 23.34 -9.62
CA SER A 144 1.97 23.97 -10.73
C SER A 144 3.39 23.45 -10.88
N MET A 145 4.03 22.98 -9.80
CA MET A 145 5.38 22.40 -9.88
C MET A 145 5.37 20.98 -10.46
N ALA A 146 4.28 20.24 -10.28
CA ALA A 146 4.12 18.89 -10.82
C ALA A 146 3.83 18.87 -12.33
N GLY A 147 3.40 20.00 -12.92
CA GLY A 147 3.07 20.14 -14.33
C GLY A 147 4.24 20.54 -15.26
N PHE A 148 5.46 20.73 -14.75
CA PHE A 148 6.64 21.05 -15.60
C PHE A 148 7.20 19.79 -16.26
N GLY A 149 6.41 19.20 -17.16
CA GLY A 149 6.78 18.09 -18.04
C GLY A 149 6.12 18.15 -19.43
N GLU A 150 5.35 19.20 -19.72
CA GLU A 150 4.86 19.50 -21.06
C GLU A 150 5.57 20.78 -21.56
N SER A 151 6.63 20.57 -22.35
CA SER A 151 7.25 21.60 -23.21
C SER A 151 7.79 20.92 -24.46
#